data_AF-A0A9W9Y758-F1
#
_entry.id   AF-A0A9W9Y758-F1
#
_cell.length_a   1.000
_cell.length_b   1.000
_cell.length_c   1.000
_cell.angle_alpha   90.00
_cell.angle_beta   90.00
_cell.angle_gamma   90.00
#
_symmetry.space_group_name_H-M   'P 1'
#
loop_
_entity.id
_entity.type
_entity.pdbx_description
1 polymer ?
#
loop_
_entity_poly.entity_id
_entity_poly.type
_entity_poly.pdbx_seq_one_letter_code
_entity_poly.pdbx_strand_id
1 'polypeptide(L)'
;MHIRHLRGLAVKISDLKIKNAELTTYFSGKIQDLCKTVLRDCCIELENSVEDVERVASYQSYEKHLEIYPQISKDTASKYEQMCSSSEESMAKHFLTIVPHLIQDVKEICRDEMIPYVHNGLRGLHKEILNQFASDVREAERNNNIRQLLCQVCKILENLCVNNRDSGMSQHSTELIRKWGSSLGIYPILDLLKPFFQKCPQDVRLHKRLELVSCGIRGIISDEHVDEVFVRDFFDVSSTLIHFAKFDPAKLVRFELTDSTNRPMTCKRDGVEYDTDSDTYSQVFFPRKEAEEELLFHAVARVHRKGQVHEVGAFQSAMTLPASAEKAFDKCMTHSVDVTVIKLNIRDSQDIRVVLCSTQKEKLSLLVEKVLKRELREKEVDWKGSQITRCHLTMRALAKKPLGTVLCLRLIYKWESDAIFLDSKDIVAHADSSAESACTAEERLVEVPDKEQPSIMGSNRQRPNQDIDMQSTVPGNMAHSGQDKQVSMQKR
;
A
#
# COMPACT_ATOMS: atom_id res chain seq x y z
N MET A 1 -2.52 3.96 -25.50
CA MET A 1 -2.14 2.81 -26.35
C MET A 1 -3.23 2.44 -27.37
N HIS A 2 -4.32 1.77 -26.97
CA HIS A 2 -5.35 1.21 -27.88
C HIS A 2 -5.89 2.18 -28.95
N ILE A 3 -6.14 3.45 -28.59
CA ILE A 3 -6.61 4.48 -29.54
C ILE A 3 -5.62 4.67 -30.70
N ARG A 4 -4.30 4.63 -30.43
CA ARG A 4 -3.25 4.74 -31.46
C ARG A 4 -3.28 3.53 -32.39
N HIS A 5 -3.54 2.32 -31.87
CA HIS A 5 -3.58 1.08 -32.66
C HIS A 5 -4.82 1.03 -33.55
N LEU A 6 -5.99 1.33 -32.98
CA LEU A 6 -7.25 1.42 -33.72
C LEU A 6 -7.15 2.42 -34.89
N ARG A 7 -6.60 3.61 -34.64
CA ARG A 7 -6.36 4.62 -35.68
C ARG A 7 -5.34 4.15 -36.72
N GLY A 8 -4.22 3.59 -36.28
CA GLY A 8 -3.15 3.14 -37.17
C GLY A 8 -3.62 2.06 -38.13
N LEU A 9 -4.37 1.06 -37.64
CA LEU A 9 -4.92 0.02 -38.49
C LEU A 9 -6.00 0.56 -39.44
N ALA A 10 -6.86 1.46 -38.97
CA ALA A 10 -7.89 2.09 -39.81
C ALA A 10 -7.29 2.89 -40.98
N VAL A 11 -6.20 3.62 -40.73
CA VAL A 11 -5.47 4.34 -41.79
C VAL A 11 -4.87 3.35 -42.80
N LYS A 12 -4.14 2.32 -42.34
CA LYS A 12 -3.57 1.29 -43.22
C LYS A 12 -4.62 0.64 -44.14
N ILE A 13 -5.78 0.27 -43.58
CA ILE A 13 -6.90 -0.31 -44.33
C ILE A 13 -7.45 0.67 -45.38
N SER A 14 -7.62 1.94 -45.00
CA SER A 14 -8.18 2.98 -45.88
C SER A 14 -7.27 3.29 -47.06
N ASP A 15 -5.95 3.35 -46.83
CA ASP A 15 -4.95 3.71 -47.84
C ASP A 15 -4.75 2.59 -48.88
N LEU A 16 -4.79 1.33 -48.45
CA LEU A 16 -4.45 0.18 -49.29
C LEU A 16 -5.59 -0.28 -50.22
N LYS A 17 -6.81 0.25 -50.09
CA LYS A 17 -8.00 -0.11 -50.89
C LYS A 17 -8.04 -1.63 -51.17
N ILE A 18 -8.23 -2.41 -50.10
CA ILE A 18 -8.16 -3.89 -50.09
C ILE A 18 -8.97 -4.46 -51.27
N LYS A 19 -8.28 -5.13 -52.21
CA LYS A 19 -8.84 -5.69 -53.44
C LYS A 19 -8.41 -7.14 -53.73
N ASN A 20 -7.44 -7.68 -53.00
CA ASN A 20 -6.95 -9.04 -53.15
C ASN A 20 -7.28 -9.84 -51.89
N ALA A 21 -7.72 -11.10 -52.06
CA ALA A 21 -8.10 -12.04 -51.01
C ALA A 21 -7.02 -12.20 -49.93
N GLU A 22 -5.74 -12.26 -50.28
CA GLU A 22 -4.64 -12.39 -49.31
C GLU A 22 -4.57 -11.20 -48.34
N LEU A 23 -4.76 -9.97 -48.85
CA LEU A 23 -4.80 -8.76 -48.03
C LEU A 23 -6.06 -8.71 -47.17
N THR A 24 -7.19 -9.19 -47.70
CA THR A 24 -8.46 -9.30 -46.96
C THR A 24 -8.31 -10.22 -45.76
N THR A 25 -7.74 -11.42 -45.95
CA THR A 25 -7.50 -12.38 -44.86
C THR A 25 -6.48 -11.85 -43.85
N TYR A 26 -5.39 -11.24 -44.32
CA TYR A 26 -4.40 -10.61 -43.45
C TYR A 26 -5.01 -9.53 -42.55
N PHE A 27 -5.77 -8.58 -43.12
CA PHE A 27 -6.38 -7.51 -42.34
C PHE A 27 -7.51 -8.00 -41.45
N SER A 28 -8.26 -9.03 -41.86
CA SER A 28 -9.29 -9.64 -41.01
C SER A 28 -8.68 -10.22 -39.74
N GLY A 29 -7.57 -10.96 -39.85
CA GLY A 29 -6.82 -11.44 -38.68
C GLY A 29 -6.35 -10.31 -37.77
N LYS A 30 -5.72 -9.27 -38.35
CA LYS A 30 -5.25 -8.09 -37.58
C LYS A 30 -6.37 -7.34 -36.87
N ILE A 31 -7.55 -7.21 -37.49
CA ILE A 31 -8.72 -6.58 -36.87
C ILE A 31 -9.20 -7.40 -35.68
N GLN A 32 -9.36 -8.72 -35.85
CA GLN A 32 -9.81 -9.61 -34.78
C GLN A 32 -8.84 -9.59 -33.59
N ASP A 33 -7.55 -9.72 -33.84
CA ASP A 33 -6.52 -9.72 -32.79
C ASP A 33 -6.48 -8.40 -32.03
N LEU A 34 -6.51 -7.27 -32.75
CA LEU A 34 -6.51 -5.96 -32.14
C LEU A 34 -7.77 -5.73 -31.29
N CYS A 35 -8.96 -5.98 -31.84
CA CYS A 35 -10.19 -5.75 -31.11
C CYS A 35 -10.33 -6.66 -29.89
N LYS A 36 -9.98 -7.94 -30.02
CA LYS A 36 -9.96 -8.88 -28.89
C LYS A 36 -9.04 -8.38 -27.77
N THR A 37 -7.87 -7.87 -28.14
CA THR A 37 -6.91 -7.30 -27.18
C THR A 37 -7.43 -6.04 -26.51
N VAL A 38 -8.02 -5.11 -27.27
CA VAL A 38 -8.65 -3.89 -26.74
C VAL A 38 -9.75 -4.23 -25.75
N LEU A 39 -10.67 -5.13 -26.11
CA LEU A 39 -11.80 -5.49 -25.24
C LEU A 39 -11.34 -6.22 -23.99
N ARG A 40 -10.38 -7.14 -24.09
CA ARG A 40 -9.76 -7.79 -22.92
C ARG A 40 -9.20 -6.75 -21.96
N ASP A 41 -8.42 -5.81 -22.47
CA ASP A 41 -7.74 -4.83 -21.63
C ASP A 41 -8.72 -3.82 -21.03
N CYS A 42 -9.82 -3.50 -21.73
CA CYS A 42 -10.95 -2.77 -21.17
C CYS A 42 -11.63 -3.54 -20.03
N CYS A 43 -11.88 -4.85 -20.18
CA CYS A 43 -12.43 -5.65 -19.09
C CYS A 43 -11.50 -5.66 -17.88
N ILE A 44 -10.18 -5.83 -18.09
CA ILE A 44 -9.18 -5.77 -17.01
C ILE A 44 -9.21 -4.40 -16.31
N GLU A 45 -9.41 -3.32 -17.06
CA GLU A 45 -9.46 -1.95 -16.52
C GLU A 45 -10.69 -1.69 -15.62
N LEU A 46 -11.77 -2.45 -15.79
CA LEU A 46 -12.99 -2.29 -14.98
C LEU A 46 -12.93 -3.03 -13.64
N GLU A 47 -12.04 -4.01 -13.51
CA GLU A 47 -11.97 -4.84 -12.31
C GLU A 47 -10.96 -4.29 -11.29
N ASN A 48 -11.28 -4.48 -10.00
CA ASN A 48 -10.49 -3.96 -8.88
C ASN A 48 -9.86 -5.03 -7.99
N SER A 49 -10.34 -6.28 -8.08
CA SER A 49 -9.83 -7.42 -7.30
C SER A 49 -8.93 -8.31 -8.15
N VAL A 50 -8.09 -9.12 -7.49
CA VAL A 50 -7.21 -10.08 -8.16
C VAL A 50 -8.05 -11.15 -8.86
N GLU A 51 -9.06 -11.66 -8.15
CA GLU A 51 -9.94 -12.74 -8.61
C GLU A 51 -10.76 -12.32 -9.84
N ASP A 52 -11.30 -11.10 -9.82
CA ASP A 52 -12.08 -10.58 -10.94
C ASP A 52 -11.18 -10.32 -12.15
N VAL A 53 -9.98 -9.73 -11.95
CA VAL A 53 -8.98 -9.52 -13.02
C VAL A 53 -8.55 -10.85 -13.66
N GLU A 54 -8.31 -11.89 -12.86
CA GLU A 54 -7.98 -13.23 -13.35
C GLU A 54 -9.14 -13.85 -14.14
N ARG A 55 -10.37 -13.71 -13.63
CA ARG A 55 -11.59 -14.20 -14.30
C ARG A 55 -11.79 -13.52 -15.65
N VAL A 56 -11.73 -12.20 -15.72
CA VAL A 56 -11.98 -11.48 -16.98
C VAL A 56 -10.88 -11.74 -18.00
N ALA A 57 -9.61 -11.83 -17.58
CA ALA A 57 -8.51 -12.11 -18.50
C ALA A 57 -8.61 -13.48 -19.19
N SER A 58 -9.25 -14.46 -18.54
CA SER A 58 -9.49 -15.81 -19.09
C SER A 58 -10.78 -15.94 -19.90
N TYR A 59 -11.60 -14.89 -19.94
CA TYR A 59 -12.86 -14.87 -20.67
C TYR A 59 -12.63 -14.88 -22.20
N GLN A 60 -13.56 -15.46 -22.96
CA GLN A 60 -13.44 -15.54 -24.43
C GLN A 60 -14.38 -14.58 -25.17
N SER A 61 -15.41 -14.03 -24.51
CA SER A 61 -16.47 -13.19 -25.10
C SER A 61 -16.54 -11.83 -24.40
N TYR A 62 -15.48 -11.03 -24.53
CA TYR A 62 -15.30 -9.78 -23.79
C TYR A 62 -16.42 -8.75 -24.04
N GLU A 63 -16.99 -8.73 -25.24
CA GLU A 63 -18.10 -7.86 -25.61
C GLU A 63 -19.34 -8.04 -24.73
N LYS A 64 -19.68 -9.29 -24.38
CA LYS A 64 -20.82 -9.59 -23.49
C LYS A 64 -20.54 -9.14 -22.07
N HIS A 65 -19.29 -9.25 -21.61
CA HIS A 65 -18.89 -8.75 -20.29
C HIS A 65 -19.04 -7.23 -20.20
N LEU A 66 -18.59 -6.50 -21.23
CA LEU A 66 -18.67 -5.04 -21.27
C LEU A 66 -20.10 -4.50 -21.45
N GLU A 67 -20.99 -5.26 -22.10
CA GLU A 67 -22.42 -4.94 -22.17
C GLU A 67 -23.11 -5.03 -20.80
N ILE A 68 -22.71 -6.00 -19.96
CA ILE A 68 -23.27 -6.19 -18.60
C ILE A 68 -22.86 -5.05 -17.65
N TYR A 69 -21.71 -4.40 -17.87
CA TYR A 69 -21.18 -3.30 -17.05
C TYR A 69 -21.61 -1.89 -17.51
N PRO A 70 -22.68 -1.78 -18.30
CA PRO A 70 -22.97 -0.72 -19.29
C PRO A 70 -21.84 0.26 -19.67
N GLN A 71 -20.61 -0.22 -19.93
CA GLN A 71 -19.48 0.67 -20.29
C GLN A 71 -19.23 0.78 -21.79
N ILE A 72 -19.83 -0.11 -22.58
CA ILE A 72 -19.94 0.06 -24.03
C ILE A 72 -21.42 0.21 -24.38
N SER A 73 -21.72 1.07 -25.35
CA SER A 73 -23.10 1.21 -25.80
C SER A 73 -23.59 -0.09 -26.45
N LYS A 74 -24.88 -0.43 -26.28
CA LYS A 74 -25.49 -1.60 -26.97
C LYS A 74 -25.32 -1.54 -28.48
N ASP A 75 -25.30 -0.33 -29.05
CA ASP A 75 -25.03 -0.09 -30.47
C ASP A 75 -23.58 -0.44 -30.83
N THR A 76 -22.59 -0.05 -30.02
CA THR A 76 -21.19 -0.47 -30.21
C THR A 76 -21.04 -1.98 -30.10
N ALA A 77 -21.62 -2.59 -29.07
CA ALA A 77 -21.57 -4.04 -28.84
C ALA A 77 -22.18 -4.82 -30.03
N SER A 78 -23.35 -4.40 -30.50
CA SER A 78 -24.02 -5.03 -31.65
C SER A 78 -23.22 -4.86 -32.94
N LYS A 79 -22.65 -3.68 -33.19
CA LYS A 79 -21.75 -3.44 -34.35
C LYS A 79 -20.49 -4.30 -34.28
N TYR A 80 -19.98 -4.55 -33.08
CA TYR A 80 -18.81 -5.43 -32.88
C TYR A 80 -19.16 -6.89 -33.17
N GLU A 81 -20.28 -7.37 -32.63
CA GLU A 81 -20.79 -8.72 -32.89
C GLU A 81 -21.07 -8.95 -34.39
N GLN A 82 -21.66 -7.95 -35.07
CA GLN A 82 -21.86 -7.97 -36.52
C GLN A 82 -20.53 -8.05 -37.27
N MET A 83 -19.52 -7.28 -36.88
CA MET A 83 -18.18 -7.33 -37.50
C MET A 83 -17.54 -8.72 -37.33
N CYS A 84 -17.61 -9.30 -36.14
CA CYS A 84 -17.07 -10.63 -35.85
C CYS A 84 -17.81 -11.76 -36.59
N SER A 85 -19.10 -11.57 -36.87
CA SER A 85 -19.95 -12.52 -37.60
C SER A 85 -19.94 -12.30 -39.12
N SER A 86 -19.28 -11.24 -39.60
CA SER A 86 -19.28 -10.84 -41.00
C SER A 86 -18.25 -11.63 -41.82
N SER A 87 -18.45 -11.72 -43.15
CA SER A 87 -17.43 -12.28 -44.04
C SER A 87 -16.16 -11.42 -44.02
N GLU A 88 -14.99 -12.04 -44.22
CA GLU A 88 -13.68 -11.37 -44.23
C GLU A 88 -13.66 -10.12 -45.13
N GLU A 89 -14.29 -10.18 -46.31
CA GLU A 89 -14.40 -9.06 -47.25
C GLU A 89 -15.13 -7.84 -46.69
N SER A 90 -16.05 -8.04 -45.76
CA SER A 90 -16.85 -6.97 -45.17
C SER A 90 -16.32 -6.48 -43.82
N MET A 91 -15.44 -7.26 -43.16
CA MET A 91 -14.91 -6.95 -41.83
C MET A 91 -14.15 -5.62 -41.80
N ALA A 92 -13.33 -5.35 -42.81
CA ALA A 92 -12.59 -4.08 -42.92
C ALA A 92 -13.53 -2.85 -42.99
N LYS A 93 -14.65 -2.95 -43.71
CA LYS A 93 -15.63 -1.87 -43.82
C LYS A 93 -16.36 -1.64 -42.49
N HIS A 94 -16.76 -2.71 -41.82
CA HIS A 94 -17.38 -2.63 -40.50
C HIS A 94 -16.40 -2.07 -39.46
N PHE A 95 -15.13 -2.48 -39.50
CA PHE A 95 -14.07 -1.97 -38.62
C PHE A 95 -13.90 -0.45 -38.75
N LEU A 96 -13.79 0.08 -39.97
CA LEU A 96 -13.69 1.54 -40.18
C LEU A 96 -14.89 2.31 -39.62
N THR A 97 -16.07 1.69 -39.63
CA THR A 97 -17.31 2.28 -39.13
C THR A 97 -17.37 2.27 -37.59
N ILE A 98 -16.87 1.22 -36.94
CA ILE A 98 -16.95 1.07 -35.48
C ILE A 98 -15.81 1.77 -34.73
N VAL A 99 -14.62 1.94 -35.35
CA VAL A 99 -13.42 2.49 -34.70
C VAL A 99 -13.68 3.81 -33.93
N PRO A 100 -14.40 4.82 -34.48
CA PRO A 100 -14.68 6.04 -33.73
C PRO A 100 -15.46 5.81 -32.43
N HIS A 101 -16.43 4.88 -32.44
CA HIS A 101 -17.23 4.52 -31.28
C HIS A 101 -16.39 3.77 -30.25
N LEU A 102 -15.61 2.78 -30.69
CA LEU A 102 -14.72 2.02 -29.81
C LEU A 102 -13.66 2.92 -29.15
N ILE A 103 -13.13 3.91 -29.86
CA ILE A 103 -12.22 4.91 -29.29
C ILE A 103 -12.89 5.70 -28.17
N GLN A 104 -14.17 6.07 -28.33
CA GLN A 104 -14.88 6.83 -27.32
C GLN A 104 -15.14 5.99 -26.07
N ASP A 105 -15.57 4.75 -26.24
CA ASP A 105 -15.79 3.81 -25.14
C ASP A 105 -14.48 3.53 -24.38
N VAL A 106 -13.36 3.33 -25.09
CA VAL A 106 -12.02 3.17 -24.46
C VAL A 106 -11.64 4.39 -23.62
N LYS A 107 -11.91 5.61 -24.09
CA LYS A 107 -11.62 6.81 -23.29
C LYS A 107 -12.47 6.89 -22.05
N GLU A 108 -13.71 6.41 -22.12
CA GLU A 108 -14.64 6.46 -21.00
C GLU A 108 -14.27 5.46 -19.91
N ILE A 109 -13.85 4.26 -20.31
CA ILE A 109 -13.38 3.17 -19.44
C ILE A 109 -12.04 3.54 -18.79
N CYS A 110 -11.08 3.99 -19.60
CA CYS A 110 -9.73 4.31 -19.13
C CYS A 110 -9.60 5.75 -18.63
N ARG A 111 -10.62 6.30 -17.97
CA ARG A 111 -10.55 7.66 -17.41
C ARG A 111 -9.49 7.74 -16.30
N ASP A 112 -8.79 8.87 -16.25
CA ASP A 112 -7.81 9.15 -15.20
C ASP A 112 -8.54 9.35 -13.86
N GLU A 113 -8.67 8.28 -13.08
CA GLU A 113 -9.13 8.36 -11.69
C GLU A 113 -7.96 8.66 -10.76
N MET A 114 -8.22 9.46 -9.70
CA MET A 114 -7.19 9.72 -8.69
C MET A 114 -6.90 8.46 -7.88
N ILE A 115 -5.70 7.95 -8.12
CA ILE A 115 -4.97 6.90 -7.43
C ILE A 115 -4.89 7.04 -5.90
N PRO A 116 -5.59 6.33 -4.99
CA PRO A 116 -5.22 6.40 -3.59
C PRO A 116 -3.77 5.96 -3.42
N TYR A 117 -3.02 6.73 -2.62
CA TYR A 117 -1.63 6.41 -2.31
C TYR A 117 -1.54 5.05 -1.59
N VAL A 118 -0.78 4.10 -2.14
CA VAL A 118 -0.72 2.73 -1.60
C VAL A 118 0.62 2.45 -0.94
N HIS A 119 0.55 2.13 0.34
CA HIS A 119 1.66 1.62 1.14
C HIS A 119 1.85 0.13 0.88
N ASN A 120 2.48 -0.21 -0.25
CA ASN A 120 2.65 -1.60 -0.70
C ASN A 120 3.99 -2.23 -0.29
N GLY A 121 4.91 -1.46 0.28
CA GLY A 121 6.20 -1.94 0.77
C GLY A 121 7.28 -2.16 -0.29
N LEU A 122 7.03 -1.78 -1.55
CA LEU A 122 7.99 -1.98 -2.61
C LEU A 122 9.22 -1.07 -2.43
N ARG A 123 10.39 -1.66 -2.22
CA ARG A 123 11.67 -0.98 -2.36
C ARG A 123 12.02 -0.89 -3.85
N GLY A 124 11.57 0.19 -4.48
CA GLY A 124 11.79 0.45 -5.90
C GLY A 124 13.25 0.72 -6.25
N LEU A 125 13.48 1.10 -7.51
CA LEU A 125 14.79 1.44 -8.05
C LEU A 125 15.06 2.94 -7.93
N HIS A 126 16.33 3.33 -7.81
CA HIS A 126 16.74 4.73 -7.79
C HIS A 126 16.56 5.38 -9.17
N LYS A 127 16.40 6.71 -9.16
CA LYS A 127 16.03 7.52 -10.33
C LYS A 127 17.04 7.37 -11.47
N GLU A 128 18.32 7.26 -11.16
CA GLU A 128 19.41 7.14 -12.14
C GLU A 128 19.28 5.85 -12.95
N ILE A 129 19.09 4.72 -12.25
CA ILE A 129 18.91 3.40 -12.85
C ILE A 129 17.61 3.35 -13.66
N LEU A 130 16.52 3.89 -13.11
CA LEU A 130 15.23 3.98 -13.82
C LEU A 130 15.29 4.84 -15.07
N ASN A 131 16.02 5.96 -15.04
CA ASN A 131 16.18 6.81 -16.21
C ASN A 131 16.92 6.06 -17.32
N GLN A 132 17.92 5.24 -16.97
CA GLN A 132 18.59 4.37 -17.93
C GLN A 132 17.63 3.34 -18.52
N PHE A 133 16.88 2.61 -17.68
CA PHE A 133 15.88 1.66 -18.16
C PHE A 133 14.82 2.31 -19.05
N ALA A 134 14.33 3.47 -18.67
CA ALA A 134 13.37 4.23 -19.48
C ALA A 134 13.98 4.67 -20.81
N SER A 135 15.27 5.00 -20.86
CA SER A 135 15.98 5.30 -22.11
C SER A 135 16.09 4.07 -23.00
N ASP A 136 16.53 2.95 -22.43
CA ASP A 136 16.73 1.70 -23.18
C ASP A 136 15.40 1.13 -23.71
N VAL A 137 14.30 1.26 -22.95
CA VAL A 137 12.95 0.87 -23.39
C VAL A 137 12.49 1.74 -24.57
N ARG A 138 12.72 3.06 -24.50
CA ARG A 138 12.41 3.97 -25.62
C ARG A 138 13.27 3.71 -26.85
N GLU A 139 14.53 3.34 -26.67
CA GLU A 139 15.42 2.96 -27.77
C GLU A 139 14.92 1.67 -28.44
N ALA A 140 14.57 0.66 -27.64
CA ALA A 140 13.97 -0.56 -28.14
C ALA A 140 12.66 -0.29 -28.92
N GLU A 141 11.84 0.67 -28.47
CA GLU A 141 10.62 1.11 -29.18
C GLU A 141 10.94 1.67 -30.55
N ARG A 142 11.88 2.61 -30.62
CA ARG A 142 12.29 3.24 -31.90
C ARG A 142 12.86 2.23 -32.88
N ASN A 143 13.59 1.24 -32.38
CA ASN A 143 14.23 0.21 -33.20
C ASN A 143 13.31 -0.99 -33.46
N ASN A 144 12.08 -0.98 -32.94
CA ASN A 144 11.14 -2.10 -32.97
C ASN A 144 11.76 -3.43 -32.50
N ASN A 145 12.67 -3.37 -31.52
CA ASN A 145 13.48 -4.49 -31.08
C ASN A 145 12.87 -5.17 -29.85
N ILE A 146 11.99 -6.15 -30.11
CA ILE A 146 11.29 -6.90 -29.04
C ILE A 146 12.25 -7.66 -28.11
N ARG A 147 13.36 -8.18 -28.63
CA ARG A 147 14.34 -8.90 -27.81
C ARG A 147 15.03 -7.96 -26.82
N GLN A 148 15.41 -6.77 -27.28
CA GLN A 148 15.97 -5.74 -26.41
C GLN A 148 14.95 -5.30 -25.35
N LEU A 149 13.69 -5.07 -25.74
CA LEU A 149 12.62 -4.74 -24.79
C LEU A 149 12.47 -5.82 -23.71
N LEU A 150 12.41 -7.09 -24.13
CA LEU A 150 12.31 -8.24 -23.23
C LEU A 150 13.48 -8.30 -22.25
N CYS A 151 14.70 -8.11 -22.72
CA CYS A 151 15.87 -8.04 -21.86
C CYS A 151 15.76 -6.91 -20.83
N GLN A 152 15.25 -5.73 -21.20
CA GLN A 152 15.10 -4.61 -20.26
C GLN A 152 14.02 -4.89 -19.21
N VAL A 153 12.88 -5.44 -19.60
CA VAL A 153 11.82 -5.84 -18.67
C VAL A 153 12.33 -6.87 -17.67
N CYS A 154 13.06 -7.88 -18.12
CA CYS A 154 13.66 -8.88 -17.24
C CYS A 154 14.65 -8.25 -16.26
N LYS A 155 15.51 -7.32 -16.71
CA LYS A 155 16.45 -6.59 -15.84
C LYS A 155 15.73 -5.74 -14.80
N ILE A 156 14.64 -5.05 -15.15
CA ILE A 156 13.85 -4.26 -14.19
C ILE A 156 13.29 -5.19 -13.11
N LEU A 157 12.62 -6.27 -13.51
CA LEU A 157 12.01 -7.23 -12.58
C LEU A 157 13.07 -7.94 -11.70
N GLU A 158 14.20 -8.31 -12.28
CA GLU A 158 15.35 -8.87 -11.55
C GLU A 158 15.85 -7.92 -10.45
N ASN A 159 16.09 -6.65 -10.80
CA ASN A 159 16.55 -5.66 -9.82
C ASN A 159 15.52 -5.42 -8.71
N LEU A 160 14.22 -5.43 -9.04
CA LEU A 160 13.16 -5.34 -8.03
C LEU A 160 13.20 -6.54 -7.07
N CYS A 161 13.39 -7.77 -7.57
CA CYS A 161 13.54 -8.94 -6.71
C CYS A 161 14.76 -8.84 -5.79
N VAL A 162 15.90 -8.41 -6.33
CA VAL A 162 17.13 -8.23 -5.54
C VAL A 162 16.93 -7.18 -4.44
N ASN A 163 16.31 -6.05 -4.74
CA ASN A 163 16.07 -4.97 -3.77
C ASN A 163 15.08 -5.34 -2.65
N ASN A 164 14.23 -6.35 -2.88
CA ASN A 164 13.16 -6.72 -1.96
C ASN A 164 13.35 -8.09 -1.31
N ARG A 165 14.55 -8.68 -1.39
CA ARG A 165 14.82 -10.05 -0.91
C ARG A 165 14.39 -10.33 0.53
N ASP A 166 14.52 -9.34 1.42
CA ASP A 166 14.22 -9.48 2.84
C ASP A 166 12.72 -9.55 3.13
N SER A 167 11.83 -9.28 2.17
CA SER A 167 10.38 -9.24 2.34
C SER A 167 9.69 -10.61 2.52
N GLY A 168 10.42 -11.66 2.88
CA GLY A 168 9.95 -13.05 2.90
C GLY A 168 10.31 -13.85 1.63
N MET A 169 11.02 -13.24 0.68
CA MET A 169 11.54 -13.90 -0.54
C MET A 169 12.84 -14.71 -0.30
N SER A 170 13.19 -14.96 0.95
CA SER A 170 14.50 -15.47 1.40
C SER A 170 14.84 -16.89 0.93
N GLN A 171 13.87 -17.63 0.38
CA GLN A 171 14.09 -19.00 -0.10
C GLN A 171 14.92 -19.07 -1.38
N HIS A 172 14.94 -17.98 -2.17
CA HIS A 172 15.66 -17.94 -3.44
C HIS A 172 16.99 -17.20 -3.31
N SER A 173 18.06 -17.78 -3.87
CA SER A 173 19.37 -17.13 -3.94
C SER A 173 19.38 -16.06 -5.02
N THR A 174 20.21 -15.02 -4.86
CA THR A 174 20.45 -14.01 -5.90
C THR A 174 20.88 -14.65 -7.22
N GLU A 175 21.62 -15.76 -7.17
CA GLU A 175 22.04 -16.49 -8.35
C GLU A 175 20.87 -17.10 -9.12
N LEU A 176 19.86 -17.62 -8.42
CA LEU A 176 18.66 -18.15 -9.05
C LEU A 176 17.82 -17.04 -9.71
N ILE A 177 17.68 -15.89 -9.03
CA ILE A 177 16.98 -14.73 -9.57
C ILE A 177 17.70 -14.22 -10.83
N ARG A 178 19.02 -14.10 -10.79
CA ARG A 178 19.85 -13.71 -11.94
C ARG A 178 19.75 -14.74 -13.08
N LYS A 179 19.66 -16.03 -12.76
CA LYS A 179 19.44 -17.09 -13.75
C LYS A 179 18.10 -16.93 -14.46
N TRP A 180 17.02 -16.61 -13.73
CA TRP A 180 15.72 -16.33 -14.36
C TRP A 180 15.77 -15.09 -15.23
N GLY A 181 16.37 -13.99 -14.76
CA GLY A 181 16.56 -12.77 -15.55
C GLY A 181 17.34 -13.04 -16.85
N SER A 182 18.43 -13.79 -16.74
CA SER A 182 19.26 -14.20 -17.89
C SER A 182 18.55 -15.16 -18.84
N SER A 183 17.62 -15.97 -18.33
CA SER A 183 16.81 -16.92 -19.11
C SER A 183 15.51 -16.30 -19.63
N LEU A 184 15.31 -14.99 -19.45
CA LEU A 184 14.09 -14.25 -19.82
C LEU A 184 12.82 -14.81 -19.15
N GLY A 185 12.98 -15.38 -17.95
CA GLY A 185 11.90 -15.96 -17.17
C GLY A 185 11.09 -14.90 -16.44
N ILE A 186 10.21 -14.19 -17.16
CA ILE A 186 9.33 -13.17 -16.57
C ILE A 186 8.39 -13.80 -15.53
N TYR A 187 7.68 -14.86 -15.89
CA TYR A 187 6.68 -15.52 -15.02
C TYR A 187 7.19 -15.86 -13.59
N PRO A 188 8.31 -16.60 -13.40
CA PRO A 188 8.79 -16.90 -12.05
C PRO A 188 9.22 -15.66 -11.25
N ILE A 189 9.65 -14.58 -11.93
CA ILE A 189 9.99 -13.32 -11.26
C ILE A 189 8.71 -12.56 -10.85
N LEU A 190 7.66 -12.60 -11.67
CA LEU A 190 6.36 -12.01 -11.32
C LEU A 190 5.73 -12.70 -10.12
N ASP A 191 5.76 -14.03 -10.07
CA ASP A 191 5.23 -14.81 -8.93
C ASP A 191 5.88 -14.39 -7.60
N LEU A 192 7.18 -14.08 -7.63
CA LEU A 192 7.90 -13.57 -6.45
C LEU A 192 7.47 -12.17 -6.04
N LEU A 193 7.27 -11.28 -7.01
CA LEU A 193 6.87 -9.90 -6.77
C LEU A 193 5.35 -9.74 -6.53
N LYS A 194 4.56 -10.80 -6.74
CA LYS A 194 3.09 -10.81 -6.62
C LYS A 194 2.57 -10.06 -5.38
N PRO A 195 3.13 -10.20 -4.15
CA PRO A 195 2.62 -9.49 -2.98
C PRO A 195 2.64 -7.96 -3.09
N PHE A 196 3.57 -7.38 -3.85
CA PHE A 196 3.65 -5.93 -4.06
C PHE A 196 2.59 -5.44 -5.05
N PHE A 197 2.18 -6.30 -5.98
CA PHE A 197 1.17 -5.95 -6.98
C PHE A 197 -0.27 -6.03 -6.44
N GLN A 198 -0.51 -6.82 -5.39
CA GLN A 198 -1.86 -7.09 -4.89
C GLN A 198 -2.42 -6.01 -3.96
N LYS A 199 -1.72 -4.90 -3.76
CA LYS A 199 -2.10 -3.86 -2.78
C LYS A 199 -2.99 -2.77 -3.36
N CYS A 200 -3.04 -2.63 -4.69
CA CYS A 200 -3.92 -1.68 -5.35
C CYS A 200 -4.40 -2.19 -6.73
N PRO A 201 -5.57 -1.74 -7.22
CA PRO A 201 -6.12 -2.18 -8.50
C PRO A 201 -5.17 -1.99 -9.70
N GLN A 202 -4.47 -0.84 -9.79
CA GLN A 202 -3.55 -0.57 -10.90
C GLN A 202 -2.39 -1.57 -10.95
N ASP A 203 -1.82 -1.87 -9.78
CA ASP A 203 -0.70 -2.80 -9.72
C ASP A 203 -1.18 -4.24 -10.04
N VAL A 204 -2.40 -4.62 -9.62
CA VAL A 204 -3.03 -5.90 -10.01
C VAL A 204 -3.19 -6.00 -11.52
N ARG A 205 -3.70 -4.94 -12.16
CA ARG A 205 -3.86 -4.86 -13.62
C ARG A 205 -2.51 -4.93 -14.34
N LEU A 206 -1.49 -4.22 -13.84
CA LEU A 206 -0.13 -4.28 -14.37
C LEU A 206 0.45 -5.70 -14.28
N HIS A 207 0.33 -6.35 -13.12
CA HIS A 207 0.75 -7.73 -12.94
C HIS A 207 0.11 -8.65 -13.97
N LYS A 208 -1.21 -8.53 -14.17
CA LYS A 208 -1.91 -9.37 -15.14
C LYS A 208 -1.46 -9.11 -16.58
N ARG A 209 -1.25 -7.84 -16.96
CA ARG A 209 -0.73 -7.49 -18.29
C ARG A 209 0.68 -8.03 -18.51
N LEU A 210 1.56 -7.98 -17.50
CA LEU A 210 2.90 -8.57 -17.57
C LEU A 210 2.84 -10.10 -17.71
N GLU A 211 1.92 -10.77 -17.02
CA GLU A 211 1.69 -12.21 -17.14
C GLU A 211 1.22 -12.59 -18.55
N LEU A 212 0.26 -11.85 -19.12
CA LEU A 212 -0.24 -12.07 -20.49
C LEU A 212 0.87 -11.88 -21.53
N VAL A 213 1.69 -10.84 -21.38
CA VAL A 213 2.87 -10.60 -22.22
C VAL A 213 3.87 -11.75 -22.10
N SER A 214 4.13 -12.24 -20.88
CA SER A 214 5.02 -13.39 -20.65
C SER A 214 4.58 -14.64 -21.41
N CYS A 215 3.28 -14.90 -21.48
CA CYS A 215 2.73 -16.01 -22.25
C CYS A 215 2.89 -15.80 -23.77
N GLY A 216 2.67 -14.56 -24.25
CA GLY A 216 2.78 -14.22 -25.68
C GLY A 216 4.20 -14.29 -26.23
N ILE A 217 5.22 -13.98 -25.41
CA ILE A 217 6.64 -14.02 -25.80
C ILE A 217 7.07 -15.41 -26.30
N ARG A 218 6.53 -16.49 -25.73
CA ARG A 218 6.87 -17.87 -26.17
C ARG A 218 6.51 -18.10 -27.64
N GLY A 219 5.36 -17.57 -28.08
CA GLY A 219 4.92 -17.65 -29.47
C GLY A 219 5.84 -16.87 -30.40
N ILE A 220 6.24 -15.66 -29.99
CA ILE A 220 7.07 -14.75 -30.81
C ILE A 220 8.50 -15.22 -30.97
N ILE A 221 9.09 -15.86 -29.95
CA ILE A 221 10.44 -16.43 -30.08
C ILE A 221 10.44 -17.63 -31.04
N SER A 222 9.27 -18.24 -31.26
CA SER A 222 9.12 -19.46 -32.08
C SER A 222 8.62 -19.19 -33.50
N ASP A 223 8.21 -17.96 -33.82
CA ASP A 223 7.60 -17.57 -35.10
C ASP A 223 8.40 -16.42 -35.74
N GLU A 224 8.59 -16.43 -37.06
CA GLU A 224 9.39 -15.39 -37.76
C GLU A 224 8.63 -14.05 -37.88
N HIS A 225 7.31 -14.05 -37.68
CA HIS A 225 6.49 -12.85 -37.80
C HIS A 225 6.08 -12.28 -36.44
N VAL A 226 6.74 -11.20 -36.04
CA VAL A 226 6.40 -10.49 -34.81
C VAL A 226 5.16 -9.62 -35.04
N ASP A 227 4.11 -9.83 -34.25
CA ASP A 227 2.90 -9.01 -34.30
C ASP A 227 3.15 -7.57 -33.81
N GLU A 228 3.00 -6.59 -34.69
CA GLU A 228 3.15 -5.16 -34.38
C GLU A 228 2.24 -4.69 -33.23
N VAL A 229 1.04 -5.28 -33.10
CA VAL A 229 0.09 -4.92 -32.03
C VAL A 229 0.67 -5.36 -30.69
N PHE A 230 1.05 -6.63 -30.58
CA PHE A 230 1.71 -7.17 -29.39
C PHE A 230 2.94 -6.35 -28.98
N VAL A 231 3.82 -6.02 -29.92
CA VAL A 231 5.07 -5.30 -29.63
C VAL A 231 4.79 -3.94 -28.97
N ARG A 232 3.81 -3.21 -29.51
CA ARG A 232 3.43 -1.91 -28.95
C ARG A 232 2.75 -2.04 -27.60
N ASP A 233 1.90 -3.04 -27.42
CA ASP A 233 1.29 -3.34 -26.13
C ASP A 233 2.38 -3.64 -25.09
N PHE A 234 3.41 -4.40 -25.48
CA PHE A 234 4.54 -4.71 -24.61
C PHE A 234 5.34 -3.44 -24.24
N PHE A 235 5.56 -2.50 -25.17
CA PHE A 235 6.20 -1.21 -24.84
C PHE A 235 5.41 -0.41 -23.82
N ASP A 236 4.08 -0.36 -23.97
CA ASP A 236 3.21 0.37 -23.05
C ASP A 236 3.19 -0.30 -21.66
N VAL A 237 3.10 -1.63 -21.59
CA VAL A 237 3.24 -2.39 -20.32
C VAL A 237 4.59 -2.15 -19.66
N SER A 238 5.68 -2.11 -20.45
CA SER A 238 7.03 -1.83 -19.95
C SER A 238 7.15 -0.42 -19.38
N SER A 239 6.48 0.55 -20.00
CA SER A 239 6.42 1.93 -19.50
C SER A 239 5.68 2.01 -18.16
N THR A 240 4.57 1.28 -18.00
CA THR A 240 3.86 1.19 -16.72
C THR A 240 4.70 0.48 -15.65
N LEU A 241 5.45 -0.56 -16.03
CA LEU A 241 6.39 -1.24 -15.12
C LEU A 241 7.48 -0.28 -14.61
N ILE A 242 8.01 0.60 -15.45
CA ILE A 242 8.97 1.65 -15.03
C ILE A 242 8.34 2.55 -13.96
N HIS A 243 7.07 2.95 -14.11
CA HIS A 243 6.38 3.78 -13.11
C HIS A 243 6.18 3.01 -11.80
N PHE A 244 5.77 1.75 -11.87
CA PHE A 244 5.63 0.87 -10.70
C PHE A 244 6.97 0.71 -9.95
N ALA A 245 8.04 0.46 -10.71
CA ALA A 245 9.39 0.21 -10.20
C ALA A 245 10.04 1.44 -9.53
N LYS A 246 9.46 2.63 -9.66
CA LYS A 246 9.98 3.86 -9.06
C LYS A 246 10.07 3.74 -7.55
N PHE A 247 11.27 4.01 -7.01
CA PHE A 247 11.44 4.17 -5.57
C PHE A 247 10.60 5.35 -5.07
N ASP A 248 9.78 5.05 -4.08
CA ASP A 248 8.93 6.02 -3.41
C ASP A 248 8.94 5.70 -1.91
N PRO A 249 9.53 6.56 -1.07
CA PRO A 249 9.72 6.27 0.34
C PRO A 249 8.41 6.14 1.12
N ALA A 250 7.32 6.76 0.66
CA ALA A 250 6.04 6.64 1.34
C ALA A 250 5.39 5.24 1.13
N LYS A 251 5.87 4.44 0.16
CA LYS A 251 5.48 3.03 0.01
C LYS A 251 6.03 2.17 1.13
N LEU A 252 7.12 2.61 1.76
CA LEU A 252 7.87 1.89 2.80
C LEU A 252 7.62 2.43 4.21
N VAL A 253 7.46 3.75 4.35
CA VAL A 253 7.31 4.40 5.66
C VAL A 253 6.18 5.42 5.61
N ARG A 254 5.29 5.36 6.60
CA ARG A 254 4.23 6.35 6.80
C ARG A 254 4.25 6.81 8.25
N PHE A 255 4.46 8.10 8.47
CA PHE A 255 4.37 8.68 9.79
C PHE A 255 2.92 9.08 10.10
N GLU A 256 2.51 8.82 11.33
CA GLU A 256 1.18 9.15 11.85
C GLU A 256 1.32 9.97 13.11
N LEU A 257 0.52 11.03 13.19
CA LEU A 257 0.40 11.88 14.36
C LEU A 257 -1.02 11.78 14.91
N THR A 258 -1.12 11.57 16.22
CA THR A 258 -2.39 11.62 16.94
C THR A 258 -2.34 12.64 18.07
N ASP A 259 -3.52 13.17 18.41
CA ASP A 259 -3.68 14.03 19.59
C ASP A 259 -3.66 13.22 20.90
N SER A 260 -3.80 13.91 22.03
CA SER A 260 -3.88 13.32 23.37
C SER A 260 -5.05 12.35 23.58
N THR A 261 -6.06 12.38 22.71
CA THR A 261 -7.20 11.46 22.72
C THR A 261 -7.03 10.30 21.74
N ASN A 262 -5.83 10.12 21.18
CA ASN A 262 -5.48 9.13 20.16
C ASN A 262 -6.24 9.29 18.85
N ARG A 263 -6.73 10.50 18.52
CA ARG A 263 -7.37 10.76 17.23
C ARG A 263 -6.35 11.22 16.19
N PRO A 264 -6.44 10.77 14.93
CA PRO A 264 -5.58 11.24 13.86
C PRO A 264 -5.65 12.76 13.72
N MET A 265 -4.49 13.42 13.76
CA MET A 265 -4.45 14.86 13.59
C MET A 265 -4.58 15.26 12.13
N THR A 266 -5.44 16.24 11.88
CA THR A 266 -5.50 16.91 10.57
C THR A 266 -4.54 18.08 10.59
N CYS A 267 -3.37 17.92 9.96
CA CYS A 267 -2.41 18.99 9.80
C CYS A 267 -1.77 18.95 8.42
N LYS A 268 -1.24 20.09 7.97
CA LYS A 268 -0.42 20.11 6.76
C LYS A 268 0.83 19.27 7.03
N ARG A 269 1.21 18.45 6.07
CA ARG A 269 2.42 17.62 6.09
C ARG A 269 3.02 17.56 4.70
N ASP A 270 4.34 17.46 4.63
CA ASP A 270 5.05 17.30 3.37
C ASP A 270 5.09 15.82 2.95
N GLY A 271 5.68 15.54 1.79
CA GLY A 271 5.97 14.17 1.37
C GLY A 271 7.00 13.51 2.29
N VAL A 272 7.05 12.18 2.27
CA VAL A 272 8.13 11.46 2.95
C VAL A 272 9.40 11.63 2.11
N GLU A 273 10.48 12.04 2.76
CA GLU A 273 11.81 12.15 2.17
C GLU A 273 12.68 10.96 2.59
N TYR A 274 13.66 10.63 1.76
CA TYR A 274 14.62 9.56 2.04
C TYR A 274 16.04 10.03 1.75
N ASP A 275 16.89 9.93 2.76
CA ASP A 275 18.33 10.17 2.68
C ASP A 275 19.05 8.82 2.51
N THR A 276 19.70 8.66 1.36
CA THR A 276 20.45 7.46 0.99
C THR A 276 21.71 7.24 1.81
N ASP A 277 22.36 8.32 2.27
CA ASP A 277 23.66 8.24 2.93
C ASP A 277 23.51 7.73 4.37
N SER A 278 22.39 8.09 5.00
CA SER A 278 22.06 7.70 6.38
C SER A 278 20.98 6.61 6.49
N ASP A 279 20.45 6.14 5.35
CA ASP A 279 19.32 5.20 5.24
C ASP A 279 18.13 5.64 6.11
N THR A 280 17.77 6.91 5.98
CA THR A 280 16.84 7.59 6.89
C THR A 280 15.65 8.18 6.16
N TYR A 281 14.46 7.95 6.70
CA TYR A 281 13.18 8.48 6.24
C TYR A 281 12.78 9.65 7.13
N SER A 282 12.26 10.71 6.54
CA SER A 282 11.73 11.83 7.33
C SER A 282 10.48 12.44 6.74
N GLN A 283 9.64 13.02 7.61
CA GLN A 283 8.47 13.76 7.19
C GLN A 283 8.25 14.96 8.11
N VAL A 284 8.01 16.13 7.49
CA VAL A 284 7.73 17.37 8.20
C VAL A 284 6.21 17.55 8.37
N PHE A 285 5.81 17.96 9.57
CA PHE A 285 4.44 18.24 9.95
C PHE A 285 4.29 19.65 10.49
N PHE A 286 3.14 20.26 10.21
CA PHE A 286 2.79 21.62 10.60
C PHE A 286 1.50 21.68 11.42
N PRO A 287 1.49 21.17 12.66
CA PRO A 287 0.32 21.26 13.53
C PRO A 287 0.09 22.72 13.97
N ARG A 288 -1.18 23.09 14.12
CA ARG A 288 -1.57 24.43 14.60
C ARG A 288 -1.96 24.37 16.06
N LYS A 289 -1.52 25.36 16.84
CA LYS A 289 -1.98 25.54 18.22
C LYS A 289 -3.36 26.15 18.25
N GLU A 290 -4.37 25.34 18.55
CA GLU A 290 -5.77 25.77 18.57
C GLU A 290 -6.32 26.00 19.97
N ALA A 291 -5.68 25.43 21.00
CA ALA A 291 -6.05 25.60 22.41
C ALA A 291 -4.91 26.27 23.20
N GLU A 292 -5.26 26.95 24.30
CA GLU A 292 -4.28 27.57 25.20
C GLU A 292 -3.46 26.51 25.95
N GLU A 293 -4.09 25.37 26.22
CA GLU A 293 -3.52 24.17 26.83
C GLU A 293 -2.25 23.70 26.13
N GLU A 294 -1.42 22.96 26.86
CA GLU A 294 -0.25 22.32 26.29
C GLU A 294 -0.68 21.30 25.25
N LEU A 295 -0.21 21.51 24.02
CA LEU A 295 -0.40 20.57 22.93
C LEU A 295 0.44 19.33 23.19
N LEU A 296 -0.24 18.21 23.41
CA LEU A 296 0.36 16.88 23.52
C LEU A 296 0.05 16.08 22.26
N PHE A 297 1.08 15.43 21.73
CA PHE A 297 1.05 14.64 20.52
C PHE A 297 1.62 13.25 20.77
N HIS A 298 1.15 12.29 19.99
CA HIS A 298 1.76 10.98 19.89
C HIS A 298 2.12 10.69 18.44
N ALA A 299 3.28 10.09 18.23
CA ALA A 299 3.77 9.72 16.91
C ALA A 299 4.13 8.24 16.82
N VAL A 300 3.84 7.67 15.66
CA VAL A 300 4.34 6.36 15.22
C VAL A 300 4.74 6.42 13.75
N ALA A 301 5.67 5.57 13.34
CA ALA A 301 5.90 5.22 11.95
C ALA A 301 5.33 3.82 11.70
N ARG A 302 4.51 3.70 10.66
CA ARG A 302 4.17 2.42 10.04
C ARG A 302 5.23 2.10 8.99
N VAL A 303 5.96 1.03 9.21
CA VAL A 303 7.11 0.63 8.40
C VAL A 303 6.85 -0.72 7.78
N HIS A 304 6.97 -0.81 6.46
CA HIS A 304 6.84 -2.07 5.75
C HIS A 304 8.18 -2.78 5.70
N ARG A 305 8.39 -3.76 6.59
CA ARG A 305 9.63 -4.56 6.67
C ARG A 305 9.27 -6.04 6.64
N LYS A 306 10.08 -6.84 5.93
CA LYS A 306 9.89 -8.31 5.87
C LYS A 306 8.48 -8.77 5.42
N GLY A 307 7.85 -8.00 4.52
CA GLY A 307 6.50 -8.31 4.02
C GLY A 307 5.37 -7.96 4.99
N GLN A 308 5.68 -7.32 6.12
CA GLN A 308 4.73 -6.97 7.18
C GLN A 308 4.82 -5.49 7.52
N VAL A 309 3.71 -4.93 8.01
CA VAL A 309 3.67 -3.58 8.53
C VAL A 309 3.95 -3.62 10.03
N HIS A 310 5.00 -2.93 10.45
CA HIS A 310 5.39 -2.77 11.84
C HIS A 310 5.08 -1.36 12.31
N GLU A 311 4.56 -1.24 13.53
CA GLU A 311 4.42 0.04 14.21
C GLU A 311 5.66 0.32 15.04
N VAL A 312 6.30 1.45 14.78
CA VAL A 312 7.54 1.88 15.40
C VAL A 312 7.33 3.25 16.06
N GLY A 313 7.61 3.34 17.36
CA GLY A 313 7.44 4.56 18.13
C GLY A 313 8.62 4.79 19.05
N ALA A 314 8.41 4.61 20.35
CA ALA A 314 9.42 4.65 21.40
C ALA A 314 9.28 3.42 22.32
N PHE A 315 10.03 3.42 23.42
CA PHE A 315 9.97 2.40 24.46
C PHE A 315 9.57 3.01 25.79
N GLN A 316 8.81 2.25 26.57
CA GLN A 316 8.50 2.61 27.94
C GLN A 316 8.63 1.44 28.91
N SER A 317 8.88 1.77 30.17
CA SER A 317 8.81 0.86 31.32
C SER A 317 8.10 1.57 32.46
N ALA A 318 7.21 0.87 33.17
CA ALA A 318 6.45 1.45 34.26
C ALA A 318 6.67 0.68 35.57
N MET A 319 6.76 1.38 36.69
CA MET A 319 6.88 0.75 38.01
C MET A 319 6.14 1.59 39.05
N THR A 320 5.81 0.96 40.18
CA THR A 320 5.18 1.66 41.29
C THR A 320 6.15 1.71 42.46
N LEU A 321 6.50 2.92 42.86
CA LEU A 321 7.44 3.21 43.94
C LEU A 321 6.64 3.70 45.16
N PRO A 322 6.97 3.24 46.38
CA PRO A 322 6.45 3.91 47.58
C PRO A 322 7.09 5.29 47.71
N ALA A 323 6.39 6.28 48.29
CA ALA A 323 6.94 7.63 48.51
C ALA A 323 8.29 7.62 49.26
N SER A 324 8.54 6.63 50.12
CA SER A 324 9.81 6.47 50.83
C SER A 324 11.01 6.21 49.89
N ALA A 325 10.77 5.63 48.71
CA ALA A 325 11.81 5.30 47.73
C ALA A 325 12.07 6.43 46.71
N GLU A 326 11.26 7.48 46.70
CA GLU A 326 11.32 8.55 45.70
C GLU A 326 12.69 9.24 45.66
N LYS A 327 13.26 9.58 46.82
CA LYS A 327 14.58 10.25 46.89
C LYS A 327 15.71 9.38 46.34
N ALA A 328 15.64 8.07 46.57
CA ALA A 328 16.63 7.13 46.06
C ALA A 328 16.49 6.99 44.53
N PHE A 329 15.25 6.95 44.04
CA PHE A 329 14.95 6.95 42.62
C PHE A 329 15.45 8.22 41.93
N ASP A 330 15.17 9.40 42.49
CA ASP A 330 15.59 10.68 41.90
C ASP A 330 17.12 10.79 41.80
N LYS A 331 17.84 10.29 42.81
CA LYS A 331 19.30 10.22 42.78
C LYS A 331 19.83 9.35 41.64
N CYS A 332 19.12 8.27 41.28
CA CYS A 332 19.48 7.43 40.14
C CYS A 332 19.24 8.13 38.80
N MET A 333 18.23 9.00 38.73
CA MET A 333 17.87 9.74 37.51
C MET A 333 18.76 10.95 37.24
N THR A 334 19.44 11.51 38.24
CA THR A 334 20.34 12.67 38.08
C THR A 334 21.44 12.46 37.04
N HIS A 335 21.82 11.20 36.78
CA HIS A 335 22.86 10.83 35.82
C HIS A 335 22.35 10.09 34.57
N SER A 336 21.04 9.87 34.45
CA SER A 336 20.48 9.19 33.28
C SER A 336 20.32 10.18 32.13
N VAL A 337 21.11 9.99 31.08
CA VAL A 337 20.95 10.67 29.79
C VAL A 337 20.05 9.79 28.90
N ASP A 338 19.19 10.39 28.08
CA ASP A 338 18.31 9.72 27.11
C ASP A 338 17.11 8.95 27.68
N VAL A 339 16.76 9.16 28.95
CA VAL A 339 15.53 8.62 29.54
C VAL A 339 14.74 9.75 30.17
N THR A 340 13.48 9.86 29.78
CA THR A 340 12.52 10.77 30.39
C THR A 340 11.71 10.05 31.46
N VAL A 341 11.37 10.79 32.51
CA VAL A 341 10.67 10.27 33.68
C VAL A 341 9.36 11.01 33.83
N ILE A 342 8.26 10.27 33.93
CA ILE A 342 6.92 10.79 34.25
C ILE A 342 6.52 10.20 35.60
N LYS A 343 6.16 11.05 36.56
CA LYS A 343 5.70 10.63 37.89
C LYS A 343 4.20 10.91 38.02
N LEU A 344 3.44 9.89 38.39
CA LEU A 344 1.99 9.94 38.48
C LEU A 344 1.58 9.56 39.90
N ASN A 345 0.93 10.49 40.59
CA ASN A 345 0.41 10.24 41.94
C ASN A 345 -0.82 9.34 41.84
N ILE A 346 -0.79 8.21 42.53
CA ILE A 346 -1.92 7.27 42.59
C ILE A 346 -2.91 7.81 43.61
N ARG A 347 -4.17 8.03 43.21
CA ARG A 347 -5.21 8.49 44.14
C ARG A 347 -5.34 7.51 45.30
N ASP A 348 -5.48 8.07 46.52
CA ASP A 348 -5.68 7.33 47.76
C ASP A 348 -4.55 6.35 48.14
N SER A 349 -3.36 6.49 47.53
CA SER A 349 -2.13 5.80 47.93
C SER A 349 -0.99 6.79 48.17
N GLN A 350 -0.04 6.41 49.02
CA GLN A 350 1.25 7.10 49.13
C GLN A 350 2.25 6.63 48.05
N ASP A 351 1.80 5.75 47.15
CA ASP A 351 2.63 5.23 46.07
C ASP A 351 2.60 6.15 44.84
N ILE A 352 3.73 6.20 44.16
CA ILE A 352 3.98 6.97 42.95
C ILE A 352 4.18 5.98 41.82
N ARG A 353 3.39 6.10 40.76
CA ARG A 353 3.66 5.38 39.52
C ARG A 353 4.66 6.16 38.69
N VAL A 354 5.76 5.52 38.34
CA VAL A 354 6.79 6.09 37.47
C VAL A 354 6.74 5.42 36.11
N VAL A 355 6.79 6.23 35.06
CA VAL A 355 6.94 5.78 33.68
C VAL A 355 8.23 6.35 33.12
N LEU A 356 9.10 5.46 32.67
CA LEU A 356 10.36 5.76 32.01
C LEU A 356 10.19 5.61 30.51
N CYS A 357 10.53 6.63 29.73
CA CYS A 357 10.41 6.63 28.27
C CYS A 357 11.75 6.90 27.60
N SER A 358 12.04 6.19 26.51
CA SER A 358 13.26 6.39 25.72
C SER A 358 13.09 5.90 24.29
N THR A 359 13.80 6.52 23.34
CA THR A 359 13.98 5.98 21.98
C THR A 359 15.08 4.91 21.92
N GLN A 360 15.82 4.69 23.01
CA GLN A 360 16.95 3.75 23.09
C GLN A 360 16.65 2.62 24.09
N LYS A 361 16.16 1.49 23.56
CA LYS A 361 15.75 0.32 24.34
C LYS A 361 16.86 -0.22 25.24
N GLU A 362 18.09 -0.28 24.75
CA GLU A 362 19.24 -0.82 25.48
C GLU A 362 19.60 0.06 26.68
N LYS A 363 19.53 1.39 26.52
CA LYS A 363 19.77 2.33 27.63
C LYS A 363 18.67 2.24 28.68
N LEU A 364 17.42 2.17 28.25
CA LEU A 364 16.29 1.96 29.15
C LEU A 364 16.41 0.63 29.92
N SER A 365 16.81 -0.44 29.24
CA SER A 365 17.04 -1.76 29.85
C SER A 365 18.17 -1.72 30.87
N LEU A 366 19.28 -1.07 30.53
CA LEU A 366 20.40 -0.92 31.44
C LEU A 366 20.02 -0.11 32.69
N LEU A 367 19.24 0.96 32.53
CA LEU A 367 18.76 1.77 33.65
C LEU A 367 17.84 0.96 34.58
N VAL A 368 16.84 0.27 34.02
CA VAL A 368 15.88 -0.52 34.81
C VAL A 368 16.58 -1.69 35.51
N GLU A 369 17.33 -2.51 34.77
CA GLU A 369 17.86 -3.77 35.29
C GLU A 369 19.14 -3.59 36.12
N LYS A 370 20.04 -2.67 35.73
CA LYS A 370 21.37 -2.56 36.38
C LYS A 370 21.47 -1.45 37.40
N VAL A 371 20.69 -0.39 37.26
CA VAL A 371 20.73 0.77 38.17
C VAL A 371 19.58 0.66 39.15
N LEU A 372 18.34 0.70 38.64
CA LEU A 372 17.16 0.82 39.49
C LEU A 372 16.90 -0.41 40.35
N LYS A 373 16.92 -1.63 39.80
CA LYS A 373 16.75 -2.86 40.61
C LYS A 373 17.88 -3.10 41.61
N ARG A 374 19.06 -2.51 41.42
CA ARG A 374 20.18 -2.62 42.34
C ARG A 374 20.06 -1.64 43.50
N GLU A 375 19.75 -0.37 43.19
CA GLU A 375 19.70 0.71 44.17
C GLU A 375 18.37 0.74 44.92
N LEU A 376 17.27 0.30 44.29
CA LEU A 376 15.95 0.19 44.89
C LEU A 376 15.72 -1.26 45.33
N ARG A 377 15.35 -1.45 46.60
CA ARG A 377 15.16 -2.77 47.20
C ARG A 377 13.97 -3.48 46.54
N GLU A 378 14.20 -4.70 46.02
CA GLU A 378 13.18 -5.52 45.34
C GLU A 378 11.90 -5.75 46.16
N LYS A 379 11.98 -5.70 47.50
CA LYS A 379 10.84 -5.91 48.40
C LYS A 379 9.97 -4.66 48.62
N GLU A 380 10.46 -3.48 48.28
CA GLU A 380 9.79 -2.21 48.54
C GLU A 380 9.11 -1.64 47.28
N VAL A 381 9.59 -2.01 46.09
CA VAL A 381 9.08 -1.52 44.79
C VAL A 381 8.26 -2.59 44.08
N ASP A 382 7.11 -2.22 43.52
CA ASP A 382 6.35 -3.13 42.64
C ASP A 382 6.87 -3.04 41.20
N TRP A 383 7.58 -4.10 40.80
CA TRP A 383 8.18 -4.25 39.48
C TRP A 383 7.28 -4.93 38.45
N LYS A 384 6.03 -5.28 38.77
CA LYS A 384 5.15 -6.05 37.86
C LYS A 384 4.90 -5.40 36.49
N GLY A 385 5.11 -4.08 36.37
CA GLY A 385 5.02 -3.34 35.10
C GLY A 385 6.36 -3.01 34.42
N SER A 386 7.49 -3.40 35.01
CA SER A 386 8.81 -2.88 34.63
C SER A 386 9.36 -3.44 33.31
N GLN A 387 8.66 -4.40 32.70
CA GLN A 387 9.00 -4.90 31.39
C GLN A 387 8.96 -3.77 30.35
N ILE A 388 10.01 -3.69 29.53
CA ILE A 388 10.07 -2.70 28.45
C ILE A 388 9.10 -3.10 27.34
N THR A 389 8.17 -2.19 27.06
CA THR A 389 7.17 -2.34 25.99
C THR A 389 7.33 -1.23 24.96
N ARG A 390 6.85 -1.48 23.74
CA ARG A 390 6.77 -0.45 22.69
C ARG A 390 5.60 0.49 23.01
N CYS A 391 5.77 1.78 22.71
CA CYS A 391 4.73 2.79 22.86
C CYS A 391 4.85 3.84 21.74
N HIS A 392 3.90 4.76 21.67
CA HIS A 392 4.03 5.92 20.79
C HIS A 392 5.11 6.87 21.31
N LEU A 393 5.75 7.61 20.40
CA LEU A 393 6.59 8.74 20.80
C LEU A 393 5.69 9.89 21.28
N THR A 394 5.66 10.13 22.58
CA THR A 394 4.94 11.26 23.16
C THR A 394 5.76 12.54 23.03
N MET A 395 5.13 13.61 22.57
CA MET A 395 5.76 14.90 22.33
C MET A 395 4.86 16.02 22.83
N ARG A 396 5.44 17.13 23.27
CA ARG A 396 4.70 18.32 23.68
C ARG A 396 5.26 19.57 23.05
N ALA A 397 4.40 20.54 22.78
CA ALA A 397 4.86 21.86 22.35
C ALA A 397 5.64 22.55 23.48
N LEU A 398 6.71 23.26 23.13
CA LEU A 398 7.42 24.12 24.07
C LEU A 398 6.49 25.26 24.53
N ALA A 399 6.41 25.49 25.85
CA ALA A 399 5.50 26.47 26.44
C ALA A 399 5.76 27.91 25.91
N LYS A 400 4.68 28.71 25.87
CA LYS A 400 4.59 30.14 25.45
C LYS A 400 4.41 30.46 23.96
N LYS A 401 3.97 29.53 23.11
CA LYS A 401 3.53 29.87 21.75
C LYS A 401 2.08 30.41 21.77
N PRO A 402 1.77 31.55 21.10
CA PRO A 402 0.41 32.09 20.99
C PRO A 402 -0.55 31.12 20.31
N LEU A 403 -1.85 31.26 20.60
CA LEU A 403 -2.92 30.64 19.83
C LEU A 403 -2.79 30.97 18.33
N GLY A 404 -3.12 30.00 17.49
CA GLY A 404 -3.05 30.11 16.04
C GLY A 404 -1.64 29.91 15.45
N THR A 405 -0.60 29.77 16.28
CA THR A 405 0.77 29.53 15.80
C THR A 405 0.87 28.17 15.10
N VAL A 406 1.53 28.16 13.95
CA VAL A 406 1.90 26.93 13.24
C VAL A 406 3.25 26.47 13.77
N LEU A 407 3.30 25.26 14.32
CA LEU A 407 4.53 24.64 14.80
C LEU A 407 5.17 23.82 13.68
N CYS A 408 6.48 23.57 13.75
CA CYS A 408 7.18 22.72 12.81
C CYS A 408 7.85 21.56 13.54
N LEU A 409 7.60 20.32 13.10
CA LEU A 409 8.32 19.15 13.56
C LEU A 409 8.69 18.23 12.40
N ARG A 410 9.88 17.62 12.49
CA ARG A 410 10.32 16.57 11.57
C ARG A 410 10.42 15.25 12.33
N LEU A 411 9.62 14.27 11.91
CA LEU A 411 9.79 12.89 12.39
C LEU A 411 10.83 12.19 11.52
N ILE A 412 11.65 11.36 12.15
CA ILE A 412 12.78 10.69 11.53
C ILE A 412 12.74 9.20 11.88
N TYR A 413 12.87 8.35 10.88
CA TYR A 413 13.00 6.90 11.03
C TYR A 413 14.23 6.42 10.28
N LYS A 414 15.21 5.89 11.00
CA LYS A 414 16.34 5.18 10.39
C LYS A 414 15.91 3.77 10.03
N TRP A 415 16.21 3.30 8.82
CA TRP A 415 15.82 1.96 8.38
C TRP A 415 16.31 0.88 9.35
N GLU A 416 15.45 -0.10 9.62
CA GLU A 416 15.64 -1.17 10.61
C GLU A 416 15.76 -0.74 12.08
N SER A 417 15.66 0.57 12.36
CA SER A 417 15.51 1.07 13.72
C SER A 417 14.23 0.53 14.36
N ASP A 418 14.30 0.44 15.68
CA ASP A 418 13.25 -0.04 16.56
C ASP A 418 12.46 1.13 17.19
N ALA A 419 12.87 2.37 16.88
CA ALA A 419 12.26 3.62 17.31
C ALA A 419 12.28 4.72 16.22
N ILE A 420 11.45 5.75 16.41
CA ILE A 420 11.47 7.02 15.66
C ILE A 420 12.06 8.14 16.52
N PHE A 421 12.54 9.19 15.86
CA PHE A 421 13.18 10.35 16.46
C PHE A 421 12.47 11.64 16.04
N LEU A 422 12.63 12.68 16.85
CA LEU A 422 12.10 14.02 16.61
C LEU A 422 13.25 14.99 16.33
N ASP A 423 13.16 15.73 15.24
CA ASP A 423 13.93 16.97 15.07
C ASP A 423 12.95 18.16 15.02
N SER A 424 12.96 18.97 16.06
CA SER A 424 12.13 20.17 16.14
C SER A 424 12.75 21.21 17.07
N LYS A 425 12.52 22.49 16.75
CA LYS A 425 12.81 23.62 17.64
C LYS A 425 11.59 24.09 18.44
N ASP A 426 10.40 23.60 18.09
CA ASP A 426 9.12 24.04 18.63
C ASP A 426 8.49 23.02 19.58
N ILE A 427 8.89 21.75 19.45
CA ILE A 427 8.30 20.60 20.12
C ILE A 427 9.43 19.77 20.72
N VAL A 428 9.19 19.24 21.91
CA VAL A 428 10.10 18.33 22.60
C VAL A 428 9.46 16.98 22.76
N ALA A 429 10.23 15.93 22.50
CA ALA A 429 9.81 14.57 22.75
C ALA A 429 10.06 14.21 24.22
N HIS A 430 9.10 13.54 24.85
CA HIS A 430 9.23 12.96 26.19
C HIS A 430 10.14 11.73 26.18
N ALA A 431 11.02 11.56 25.20
CA ALA A 431 11.93 10.44 25.10
C ALA A 431 13.30 10.88 24.56
N ASP A 432 13.52 12.20 24.44
CA ASP A 432 14.70 12.81 23.82
C ASP A 432 15.39 13.74 24.83
N SER A 433 16.68 13.51 25.09
CA SER A 433 17.45 14.17 26.14
C SER A 433 17.97 15.57 25.78
N SER A 434 17.75 15.99 24.54
CA SER A 434 18.26 17.26 24.00
C SER A 434 17.41 18.48 24.40
N ALA A 435 16.28 18.29 25.08
CA ALA A 435 15.51 19.39 25.63
C ALA A 435 16.24 20.00 26.85
N GLU A 436 16.61 21.28 26.77
CA GLU A 436 17.28 22.11 27.79
C GLU A 436 16.47 22.34 29.09
N SER A 437 15.77 21.33 29.59
CA SER A 437 15.14 21.37 30.90
C SER A 437 15.44 20.07 31.62
N ALA A 438 16.08 20.20 32.79
CA ALA A 438 16.18 19.14 33.79
C ALA A 438 14.86 18.34 33.88
N CYS A 439 14.97 17.03 34.11
CA CYS A 439 13.88 16.06 34.29
C CYS A 439 12.61 16.70 34.90
N THR A 440 11.72 17.23 34.07
CA THR A 440 10.47 17.81 34.55
C THR A 440 9.50 16.66 34.75
N ALA A 441 9.29 16.29 36.02
CA ALA A 441 8.20 15.44 36.43
C ALA A 441 6.87 16.14 36.07
N GLU A 442 6.14 15.61 35.09
CA GLU A 442 4.73 15.99 34.90
C GLU A 442 3.89 15.17 35.87
N GLU A 443 3.38 15.82 36.93
CA GLU A 443 2.37 15.23 37.81
C GLU A 443 1.05 15.11 37.04
N ARG A 444 0.59 13.88 36.78
CA ARG A 444 -0.79 13.62 36.33
C ARG A 444 -1.46 12.62 37.24
N LEU A 445 -2.72 12.89 37.59
CA LEU A 445 -3.58 12.01 38.39
C LEU A 445 -4.09 10.88 37.49
N VAL A 446 -3.94 9.63 37.92
CA VAL A 446 -4.50 8.46 37.22
C VAL A 446 -5.57 7.81 38.11
N GLU A 447 -6.75 7.56 37.53
CA GLU A 447 -7.77 6.69 38.14
C GLU A 447 -7.46 5.23 37.85
N VAL A 448 -7.56 4.38 38.88
CA VAL A 448 -7.36 2.94 38.77
C VAL A 448 -8.57 2.33 38.06
N PRO A 449 -8.42 1.49 37.02
CA PRO A 449 -9.54 0.73 36.48
C PRO A 449 -9.99 -0.30 37.53
N ASP A 450 -11.30 -0.32 37.82
CA ASP A 450 -11.90 -1.22 38.81
C ASP A 450 -11.52 -2.68 38.54
N LYS A 451 -11.03 -3.35 39.59
CA LYS A 451 -10.80 -4.80 39.59
C LYS A 451 -12.16 -5.49 39.52
N GLU A 452 -12.45 -6.15 38.40
CA GLU A 452 -13.49 -7.19 38.38
C GLU A 452 -13.18 -8.23 39.45
N GLN A 453 -14.10 -8.35 40.43
CA GLN A 453 -14.06 -9.41 41.43
C GLN A 453 -14.40 -10.76 40.76
N PRO A 454 -13.73 -11.86 41.15
CA PRO A 454 -14.06 -13.19 40.65
C PRO A 454 -15.32 -13.70 41.36
N SER A 455 -16.41 -13.83 40.62
CA SER A 455 -17.61 -14.55 41.06
C SER A 455 -17.36 -16.06 41.00
N ILE A 456 -17.15 -16.70 42.15
CA ILE A 456 -17.23 -18.16 42.31
C ILE A 456 -18.45 -18.48 43.16
N MET A 457 -19.47 -19.09 42.54
CA MET A 457 -20.09 -20.38 42.93
C MET A 457 -21.47 -20.53 42.30
N GLY A 458 -21.73 -21.68 41.68
CA GLY A 458 -23.10 -22.11 41.38
C GLY A 458 -23.28 -23.16 40.28
N SER A 459 -22.74 -24.36 40.50
CA SER A 459 -23.31 -25.67 40.12
C SER A 459 -24.12 -25.83 38.81
N ASN A 460 -23.64 -26.67 37.88
CA ASN A 460 -24.23 -28.01 37.68
C ASN A 460 -23.51 -28.82 36.58
N ARG A 461 -23.04 -30.00 36.98
CA ARG A 461 -22.83 -31.14 36.08
C ARG A 461 -24.21 -31.69 35.69
N GLN A 462 -24.44 -31.90 34.39
CA GLN A 462 -24.91 -33.17 33.82
C GLN A 462 -25.18 -33.00 32.31
N ARG A 463 -24.42 -33.73 31.49
CA ARG A 463 -24.88 -34.29 30.22
C ARG A 463 -25.63 -35.60 30.54
N PRO A 464 -26.62 -36.04 29.76
CA PRO A 464 -26.31 -36.70 28.48
C PRO A 464 -27.33 -36.55 27.33
N ASN A 465 -26.78 -36.69 26.12
CA ASN A 465 -27.25 -37.41 24.92
C ASN A 465 -28.73 -37.46 24.47
N GLN A 466 -28.82 -37.36 23.13
CA GLN A 466 -29.57 -38.19 22.17
C GLN A 466 -30.86 -37.64 21.54
N ASP A 467 -30.77 -37.58 20.21
CA ASP A 467 -31.72 -37.97 19.16
C ASP A 467 -33.13 -37.38 19.14
N ILE A 468 -33.50 -36.78 17.99
CA ILE A 468 -34.49 -37.35 17.05
C ILE A 468 -34.70 -36.40 15.86
N ASP A 469 -34.40 -36.99 14.70
CA ASP A 469 -34.96 -36.88 13.37
C ASP A 469 -36.19 -36.01 13.02
N MET A 470 -36.09 -35.51 11.77
CA MET A 470 -37.07 -35.59 10.66
C MET A 470 -38.04 -34.43 10.33
N GLN A 471 -37.91 -34.07 9.03
CA GLN A 471 -38.94 -33.74 8.02
C GLN A 471 -39.51 -32.32 7.99
N SER A 472 -39.20 -31.57 6.92
CA SER A 472 -40.04 -31.35 5.72
C SER A 472 -41.22 -30.41 6.03
N THR A 473 -41.31 -29.21 5.48
CA THR A 473 -41.95 -28.96 4.17
C THR A 473 -41.77 -27.50 3.73
N VAL A 474 -41.42 -27.30 2.47
CA VAL A 474 -41.74 -26.12 1.61
C VAL A 474 -43.06 -26.52 0.91
N PRO A 475 -44.02 -25.67 0.44
CA PRO A 475 -43.79 -24.44 -0.34
C PRO A 475 -44.84 -23.30 -0.29
N GLY A 476 -44.46 -22.19 -0.93
CA GLY A 476 -45.37 -21.32 -1.70
C GLY A 476 -45.90 -20.09 -0.95
N ASN A 477 -46.28 -19.00 -1.61
CA ASN A 477 -46.22 -18.58 -3.01
C ASN A 477 -46.77 -17.13 -3.04
N MET A 478 -46.39 -16.36 -4.06
CA MET A 478 -47.12 -15.19 -4.63
C MET A 478 -47.34 -13.95 -3.74
N ALA A 479 -46.76 -12.78 -4.07
CA ALA A 479 -47.04 -11.84 -5.17
C ALA A 479 -48.13 -10.79 -4.85
N HIS A 480 -47.95 -9.60 -5.46
CA HIS A 480 -48.79 -8.39 -5.49
C HIS A 480 -48.52 -7.35 -4.38
N SER A 481 -48.57 -6.04 -4.63
CA SER A 481 -48.71 -5.18 -5.82
C SER A 481 -48.68 -3.71 -5.33
N GLY A 482 -48.54 -2.75 -6.26
CA GLY A 482 -48.87 -1.32 -6.05
C GLY A 482 -47.68 -0.45 -5.62
N GLN A 483 -47.09 0.41 -6.46
CA GLN A 483 -47.62 1.70 -6.96
C GLN A 483 -48.31 2.50 -5.84
N ASP A 484 -47.89 3.72 -5.51
CA ASP A 484 -47.92 4.87 -6.41
C ASP A 484 -47.13 6.06 -5.79
N LYS A 485 -46.53 6.89 -6.66
CA LYS A 485 -46.53 8.39 -6.70
C LYS A 485 -46.20 9.19 -5.41
N GLN A 486 -45.55 10.36 -5.42
CA GLN A 486 -45.14 11.33 -6.45
C GLN A 486 -44.41 12.49 -5.73
N VAL A 487 -43.67 13.29 -6.52
CA VAL A 487 -43.49 14.76 -6.41
C VAL A 487 -42.49 15.26 -5.34
N SER A 488 -41.31 15.74 -5.77
CA SER A 488 -40.94 17.15 -6.06
C SER A 488 -40.86 18.01 -4.78
N MET A 489 -39.90 18.89 -4.51
CA MET A 489 -39.11 19.85 -5.31
C MET A 489 -37.93 20.26 -4.38
N GLN A 490 -36.68 20.36 -4.84
CA GLN A 490 -36.06 21.49 -5.54
C GLN A 490 -35.66 22.69 -4.64
N LYS A 491 -34.42 23.15 -4.89
CA LYS A 491 -33.76 24.43 -4.52
C LYS A 491 -32.97 24.39 -3.20
N ARG A 492 -31.74 24.89 -3.13
CA ARG A 492 -31.01 25.81 -4.01
C ARG A 492 -29.51 25.61 -3.88
#